data_AF-A0A538SNM4-F1
#
_entry.id   AF-A0A538SNM4-F1
#
_cell.length_a   1.000
_cell.length_b   1.000
_cell.length_c   1.000
_cell.angle_alpha   90.00
_cell.angle_beta   90.00
_cell.angle_gamma   90.00
#
_symmetry.space_group_name_H-M   'P 1'
#
loop_
_entity.id
_entity.type
_entity.pdbx_description
1 polymer ?
#
loop_
_entity_poly.entity_id
_entity_poly.type
_entity_poly.pdbx_seq_one_letter_code
_entity_poly.pdbx_strand_id
1 'polypeptide(L)'
;LPQFLMAPDIDTHIIRMPGFPRARDDARRFLYYYYRRCLQPAVLVVYDREAYFGKFNPSLRISFDKGIRGRVSPQLSDLHDESCLTPAMREYFVFEVKFFHQSIPQWTSELIRRYNLPRMALSKYTLCLDLKDLRPHVAQAPRVLPAAGYATV
;
A
#
# COMPACT_ATOMS: atom_id res chain seq x y z
N LEU A 1 10.01 17.03 -10.48
CA LEU A 1 8.82 16.13 -10.53
C LEU A 1 7.72 16.65 -11.46
N PRO A 2 7.23 17.91 -11.37
CA PRO A 2 6.22 18.42 -12.31
C PRO A 2 6.71 18.47 -13.77
N GLN A 3 7.98 18.85 -13.99
CA GLN A 3 8.57 18.96 -15.33
C GLN A 3 8.61 17.62 -16.10
N PHE A 4 8.80 16.50 -15.40
CA PHE A 4 8.77 15.16 -16.00
C PHE A 4 7.37 14.80 -16.55
N LEU A 5 6.32 15.20 -15.83
CA LEU A 5 4.92 15.00 -16.25
C LEU A 5 4.44 16.06 -17.26
N MET A 6 5.32 16.97 -17.68
CA MET A 6 5.02 18.06 -18.62
C MET A 6 5.86 17.96 -19.90
N ALA A 7 6.93 17.15 -19.90
CA ALA A 7 7.84 17.03 -21.03
C ALA A 7 7.35 15.99 -22.06
N PRO A 8 7.33 16.33 -23.37
CA PRO A 8 6.96 15.40 -24.43
C PRO A 8 8.04 14.33 -24.70
N ASP A 9 9.30 14.60 -24.34
CA ASP A 9 10.39 13.64 -24.47
C ASP A 9 10.57 12.82 -23.18
N ILE A 10 9.76 11.78 -23.10
CA ILE A 10 9.74 10.81 -22.00
C ILE A 10 11.00 9.93 -22.05
N ASP A 11 11.57 9.70 -23.23
CA ASP A 11 12.60 8.70 -23.45
C ASP A 11 13.95 9.10 -22.84
N THR A 12 14.22 10.39 -22.72
CA THR A 12 15.42 10.93 -22.05
C THR A 12 15.37 10.86 -20.54
N HIS A 13 14.17 10.67 -19.96
CA HIS A 13 13.96 10.68 -18.51
C HIS A 13 13.77 9.27 -17.90
N ILE A 14 13.66 8.23 -18.73
CA ILE A 14 13.51 6.85 -18.25
C ILE A 14 14.89 6.25 -17.97
N ILE A 15 15.18 6.05 -16.70
CA ILE A 15 16.40 5.37 -16.25
C ILE A 15 16.26 3.87 -16.54
N ARG A 16 17.17 3.32 -17.34
CA ARG A 16 17.25 1.87 -17.56
C ARG A 16 17.82 1.21 -16.31
N MET A 17 17.02 0.34 -15.68
CA MET A 17 17.45 -0.44 -14.53
C MET A 17 17.65 -1.92 -14.91
N PRO A 18 18.73 -2.58 -14.46
CA PRO A 18 18.88 -4.03 -14.59
C PRO A 18 17.68 -4.78 -14.01
N GLY A 19 17.19 -5.82 -14.69
CA GLY A 19 16.03 -6.60 -14.27
C GLY A 19 14.66 -6.05 -14.75
N PHE A 20 14.63 -4.90 -15.42
CA PHE A 20 13.40 -4.30 -15.96
C PHE A 20 13.51 -4.05 -17.46
N PRO A 21 13.52 -5.10 -18.31
CA PRO A 21 13.75 -4.96 -19.76
C PRO A 21 12.68 -4.12 -20.46
N ARG A 22 11.48 -4.02 -19.88
CA ARG A 22 10.33 -3.28 -20.42
C ARG A 22 10.10 -1.91 -19.79
N ALA A 23 11.03 -1.42 -18.96
CA ALA A 23 10.85 -0.16 -18.23
C ALA A 23 10.40 1.01 -19.12
N ARG A 24 10.92 1.08 -20.36
CA ARG A 24 10.53 2.11 -21.33
C ARG A 24 9.09 1.99 -21.78
N ASP A 25 8.66 0.79 -22.15
CA ASP A 25 7.29 0.54 -22.61
C ASP A 25 6.28 0.70 -21.47
N ASP A 26 6.64 0.26 -20.26
CA ASP A 26 5.80 0.39 -19.08
C ASP A 26 5.61 1.86 -18.69
N ALA A 27 6.68 2.66 -18.71
CA ALA A 27 6.62 4.10 -18.47
C ALA A 27 5.78 4.83 -19.53
N ARG A 28 5.96 4.50 -20.82
CA ARG A 28 5.13 5.05 -21.92
C ARG A 28 3.65 4.70 -21.73
N ARG A 29 3.34 3.46 -21.34
CA ARG A 29 1.96 3.03 -21.08
C ARG A 29 1.36 3.74 -19.87
N PHE A 30 2.13 3.89 -18.79
CA PHE A 30 1.71 4.67 -17.62
C PHE A 30 1.36 6.11 -18.02
N LEU A 31 2.24 6.79 -18.75
CA LEU A 31 2.03 8.18 -19.16
C LEU A 31 0.90 8.33 -20.17
N TYR A 32 0.72 7.38 -21.09
CA TYR A 32 -0.44 7.34 -21.98
C TYR A 32 -1.74 7.40 -21.17
N TYR A 33 -1.90 6.56 -20.14
CA TYR A 33 -3.09 6.58 -19.29
C TYR A 33 -3.18 7.82 -18.41
N TYR A 34 -2.06 8.30 -17.89
CA TYR A 34 -1.98 9.54 -17.11
C TYR A 34 -2.57 10.72 -17.88
N TYR A 35 -2.09 10.95 -19.11
CA TYR A 35 -2.58 12.03 -19.96
C TYR A 35 -3.99 11.77 -20.50
N ARG A 36 -4.26 10.57 -21.04
CA ARG A 36 -5.58 10.26 -21.64
C ARG A 36 -6.73 10.30 -20.65
N ARG A 37 -6.47 10.00 -19.37
CA ARG A 37 -7.49 10.01 -18.32
C ARG A 37 -7.39 11.23 -17.41
N CYS A 38 -6.51 12.19 -17.72
CA CYS A 38 -6.28 13.39 -16.92
C CYS A 38 -6.06 13.06 -15.42
N LEU A 39 -5.28 12.01 -15.14
CA LEU A 39 -5.11 11.51 -13.77
C LEU A 39 -4.48 12.57 -12.87
N GLN A 40 -5.03 12.72 -11.66
CA GLN A 40 -4.52 13.62 -10.64
C GLN A 40 -4.23 12.82 -9.34
N PRO A 41 -3.33 13.30 -8.47
CA PRO A 41 -3.14 12.71 -7.15
C PRO A 41 -4.47 12.67 -6.37
N ALA A 42 -4.92 11.46 -6.02
CA ALA A 42 -6.20 11.26 -5.34
C ALA A 42 -6.05 11.15 -3.82
N VAL A 43 -4.96 10.54 -3.35
CA VAL A 43 -4.68 10.31 -1.94
C VAL A 43 -3.19 10.20 -1.70
N LEU A 44 -2.70 10.84 -0.64
CA LEU A 44 -1.38 10.65 -0.07
C LEU A 44 -1.50 9.63 1.07
N VAL A 45 -0.70 8.56 1.02
CA VAL A 45 -0.67 7.51 2.04
C VAL A 45 0.70 7.51 2.69
N VAL A 46 0.73 7.72 4.00
CA VAL A 46 1.95 7.75 4.82
C VAL A 46 1.83 6.69 5.91
N TYR A 47 2.90 5.96 6.16
CA TYR A 47 2.96 4.91 7.18
C TYR A 47 4.41 4.61 7.53
N ASP A 48 4.62 4.14 8.76
CA ASP A 48 5.93 3.77 9.27
C ASP A 48 6.11 2.26 9.07
N ARG A 49 7.03 1.87 8.19
CA ARG A 49 7.29 0.46 7.86
C ARG A 49 8.48 -0.08 8.62
N GLU A 50 8.25 -1.15 9.36
CA GLU A 50 9.28 -1.97 9.97
C GLU A 50 9.35 -3.32 9.24
N ALA A 51 10.42 -3.55 8.47
CA ALA A 51 10.57 -4.72 7.60
C ALA A 51 11.66 -5.68 8.11
N TYR A 52 11.33 -6.97 8.12
CA TYR A 52 12.17 -8.08 8.53
C TYR A 52 12.34 -9.08 7.37
N PHE A 53 13.55 -9.62 7.26
CA PHE A 53 13.91 -10.62 6.25
C PHE A 53 14.35 -11.90 6.95
N GLY A 54 13.93 -13.05 6.43
CA GLY A 54 14.29 -14.34 6.98
C GLY A 54 15.80 -14.59 6.90
N LYS A 55 16.44 -14.82 8.04
CA LYS A 55 17.88 -15.13 8.11
C LYS A 55 18.26 -16.42 7.38
N PHE A 56 17.41 -17.45 7.53
CA PHE A 56 17.63 -18.79 6.96
C PHE A 56 16.75 -19.06 5.74
N ASN A 57 15.73 -18.22 5.51
CA ASN A 57 14.82 -18.32 4.39
C ASN A 57 14.71 -16.96 3.69
N PRO A 58 15.48 -16.72 2.63
CA PRO A 58 15.46 -15.45 1.89
C PRO A 58 14.10 -15.11 1.25
N SER A 59 13.22 -16.11 1.08
CA SER A 59 11.88 -15.91 0.53
C SER A 59 10.90 -15.34 1.55
N LEU A 60 11.17 -15.50 2.85
CA LEU A 60 10.31 -15.01 3.93
C LEU A 60 10.59 -13.53 4.18
N ARG A 61 9.53 -12.72 4.11
CA ARG A 61 9.54 -11.30 4.48
C ARG A 61 8.37 -11.00 5.38
N ILE A 62 8.63 -10.26 6.44
CA ILE A 62 7.61 -9.85 7.40
C ILE A 62 7.67 -8.34 7.51
N SER A 63 6.52 -7.68 7.55
CA SER A 63 6.48 -6.24 7.81
C SER A 63 5.36 -5.86 8.76
N PHE A 64 5.64 -4.84 9.55
CA PHE A 64 4.68 -4.12 10.37
C PHE A 64 4.53 -2.72 9.78
N ASP A 65 3.36 -2.44 9.21
CA ASP A 65 3.03 -1.11 8.70
C ASP A 65 2.18 -0.40 9.76
N LYS A 66 2.77 0.58 10.45
CA LYS A 66 2.20 1.27 11.60
C LYS A 66 1.75 2.67 11.23
N GLY A 67 0.82 3.21 12.01
CA GLY A 67 0.42 4.62 11.92
C GLY A 67 -0.07 5.03 10.54
N ILE A 68 -0.86 4.18 9.89
CA ILE A 68 -1.38 4.44 8.54
C ILE A 68 -2.26 5.68 8.59
N ARG A 69 -1.83 6.70 7.85
CA ARG A 69 -2.42 8.03 7.80
C ARG A 69 -2.42 8.54 6.37
N GLY A 70 -3.30 9.48 6.07
CA GLY A 70 -3.39 10.01 4.73
C GLY A 70 -4.07 11.35 4.61
N ARG A 71 -4.00 11.87 3.39
CA ARG A 71 -4.62 13.13 2.96
C ARG A 71 -5.28 12.89 1.61
N VAL A 72 -6.55 13.26 1.48
CA VAL A 72 -7.30 13.17 0.22
C VAL A 72 -6.97 14.40 -0.64
N SER A 73 -6.90 14.21 -1.96
CA SER A 73 -6.60 15.26 -2.94
C SER A 73 -5.34 16.07 -2.62
N PRO A 74 -4.18 15.42 -2.38
CA PRO A 74 -2.93 16.12 -2.10
C PRO A 74 -2.42 16.85 -3.34
N GLN A 75 -1.59 17.87 -3.14
CA GLN A 75 -0.73 18.38 -4.20
C GLN A 75 0.60 17.62 -4.22
N LEU A 76 1.31 17.66 -5.35
CA LEU A 76 2.61 16.99 -5.45
C LEU A 76 3.68 17.63 -4.53
N SER A 77 3.53 18.92 -4.20
CA SER A 77 4.33 19.63 -3.19
C SER A 77 4.19 19.03 -1.80
N ASP A 78 3.08 18.35 -1.52
CA ASP A 78 2.72 17.87 -0.18
C ASP A 78 3.39 16.53 0.16
N LEU A 79 4.17 15.95 -0.76
CA LEU A 79 4.74 14.60 -0.61
C LEU A 79 5.58 14.43 0.67
N HIS A 80 6.20 15.51 1.15
CA HIS A 80 7.02 15.54 2.37
C HIS A 80 6.37 16.35 3.50
N ASP A 81 5.13 16.79 3.31
CA ASP A 81 4.39 17.53 4.31
C ASP A 81 3.52 16.58 5.14
N GLU A 82 3.96 16.31 6.37
CA GLU A 82 3.22 15.48 7.32
C GLU A 82 2.21 16.25 8.16
N SER A 83 2.03 17.55 7.92
CA SER A 83 0.97 18.31 8.59
C SER A 83 -0.42 17.80 8.19
N CYS A 84 -1.42 17.97 9.05
CA CYS A 84 -2.83 17.68 8.74
C CYS A 84 -3.12 16.27 8.18
N LEU A 85 -2.29 15.26 8.47
CA LEU A 85 -2.56 13.87 8.08
C LEU A 85 -3.64 13.27 8.98
N THR A 86 -4.62 12.62 8.38
CA THR A 86 -5.72 11.98 9.11
C THR A 86 -5.41 10.50 9.29
N PRO A 87 -5.46 9.95 10.52
CA PRO A 87 -5.28 8.52 10.76
C PRO A 87 -6.39 7.71 10.06
N ALA A 88 -6.00 6.77 9.20
CA ALA A 88 -6.94 5.86 8.52
C ALA A 88 -7.23 4.61 9.35
N MET A 89 -6.32 4.26 10.26
CA MET A 89 -6.48 3.11 11.15
C MET A 89 -5.83 3.43 12.50
N ARG A 90 -6.65 3.74 13.52
CA ARG A 90 -6.17 4.03 14.88
C ARG A 90 -5.96 2.73 15.64
N GLU A 91 -4.95 2.69 16.50
CA GLU A 91 -4.66 1.58 17.45
C GLU A 91 -4.32 0.21 16.83
N TYR A 92 -4.45 0.04 15.52
CA TYR A 92 -4.03 -1.16 14.80
C TYR A 92 -2.84 -0.89 13.90
N PHE A 93 -2.17 -1.96 13.48
CA PHE A 93 -1.14 -1.97 12.43
C PHE A 93 -1.41 -3.12 11.47
N VAL A 94 -0.85 -3.03 10.25
CA VAL A 94 -0.93 -4.14 9.30
C VAL A 94 0.27 -5.04 9.50
N PHE A 95 0.00 -6.28 9.90
CA PHE A 95 0.97 -7.36 9.90
C PHE A 95 0.91 -8.10 8.56
N GLU A 96 1.99 -8.02 7.79
CA GLU A 96 2.08 -8.67 6.48
C GLU A 96 3.19 -9.71 6.47
N VAL A 97 2.86 -10.90 5.96
CA VAL A 97 3.80 -12.02 5.80
C VAL A 97 3.82 -12.40 4.33
N LYS A 98 4.98 -12.25 3.70
CA LYS A 98 5.25 -12.63 2.31
C LYS A 98 6.19 -13.82 2.29
N PHE A 99 5.89 -14.79 1.44
CA PHE A 99 6.70 -15.98 1.22
C PHE A 99 6.54 -16.42 -0.23
N PHE A 100 7.59 -16.99 -0.82
CA PHE A 100 7.58 -17.52 -2.19
C PHE A 100 7.85 -19.02 -2.15
N HIS A 101 7.12 -19.81 -2.94
CA HIS A 101 7.31 -21.26 -3.16
C HIS A 101 7.18 -22.21 -1.95
N GLN A 102 7.23 -21.72 -0.71
CA GLN A 102 7.08 -22.52 0.51
C GLN A 102 5.73 -22.25 1.19
N SER A 103 5.31 -23.17 2.06
CA SER A 103 4.20 -22.93 2.99
C SER A 103 4.59 -21.85 4.02
N ILE A 104 3.58 -21.24 4.64
CA ILE A 104 3.81 -20.29 5.73
C ILE A 104 4.60 -20.98 6.88
N PRO A 105 5.62 -20.32 7.47
CA PRO A 105 6.34 -20.91 8.59
C PRO A 105 5.39 -21.26 9.74
N GLN A 106 5.58 -22.43 10.36
CA GLN A 106 4.69 -22.93 11.41
C GLN A 106 4.54 -21.94 12.58
N TRP A 107 5.65 -21.36 13.03
CA TRP A 107 5.65 -20.38 14.12
C TRP A 107 4.79 -19.14 13.79
N THR A 108 4.70 -18.76 12.52
CA THR A 108 3.86 -17.64 12.08
C THR A 108 2.38 -18.03 12.16
N SER A 109 2.02 -19.24 11.74
CA SER A 109 0.66 -19.77 11.90
C SER A 109 0.25 -19.90 13.37
N GLU A 110 1.19 -20.28 14.24
CA GLU A 110 0.98 -20.31 15.68
C GLU A 110 0.77 -18.90 16.27
N LEU A 111 1.51 -17.91 15.80
CA LEU A 111 1.34 -16.51 16.20
C LEU A 111 -0.04 -16.00 15.81
N ILE A 112 -0.46 -16.22 14.56
CA ILE A 112 -1.79 -15.85 14.07
C ILE A 112 -2.88 -16.47 14.94
N ARG A 113 -2.77 -17.77 15.25
CA ARG A 113 -3.74 -18.49 16.09
C ARG A 113 -3.73 -18.00 17.54
N ARG A 114 -2.54 -17.85 18.14
CA ARG A 114 -2.37 -17.48 19.56
C ARG A 114 -2.95 -16.10 19.86
N TYR A 115 -2.73 -15.14 18.96
CA TYR A 115 -3.22 -13.77 19.13
C TYR A 115 -4.56 -13.52 18.41
N ASN A 116 -5.18 -14.57 17.87
CA ASN A 116 -6.43 -14.50 17.12
C ASN A 116 -6.42 -13.39 16.05
N LEU A 117 -5.33 -13.30 15.29
CA LEU A 117 -5.14 -12.23 14.31
C LEU A 117 -6.08 -12.43 13.13
N PRO A 118 -6.97 -11.46 12.83
CA PRO A 118 -7.88 -11.59 11.71
C PRO A 118 -7.11 -11.48 10.39
N ARG A 119 -7.31 -12.45 9.50
CA ARG A 119 -6.80 -12.40 8.13
C ARG A 119 -7.77 -11.60 7.27
N MET A 120 -7.31 -10.47 6.73
CA MET A 120 -8.13 -9.60 5.87
C MET A 120 -7.36 -9.11 4.65
N ALA A 121 -8.06 -8.94 3.54
CA ALA A 121 -7.56 -8.18 2.40
C ALA A 121 -7.74 -6.70 2.70
N LEU A 122 -6.63 -5.94 2.65
CA LEU A 122 -6.63 -4.53 3.05
C LEU A 122 -5.80 -3.72 2.05
N SER A 123 -6.39 -2.64 1.54
CA SER A 123 -5.74 -1.67 0.66
C SER A 123 -5.53 -0.37 1.43
N LYS A 124 -4.27 0.02 1.65
CA LYS A 124 -3.95 1.29 2.31
C LYS A 124 -4.50 2.49 1.53
N TYR A 125 -4.51 2.38 0.20
CA TYR A 125 -5.09 3.39 -0.68
C TYR A 125 -6.59 3.57 -0.40
N THR A 126 -7.34 2.47 -0.33
CA THR A 126 -8.79 2.52 -0.09
C THR A 126 -9.11 3.02 1.31
N LEU A 127 -8.40 2.52 2.34
CA LEU A 127 -8.56 3.04 3.71
C LEU A 127 -8.37 4.56 3.81
N CYS A 128 -7.34 5.09 3.15
CA CYS A 128 -7.09 6.53 3.16
C CYS A 128 -8.04 7.30 2.23
N LEU A 129 -8.54 6.70 1.15
CA LEU A 129 -9.51 7.33 0.26
C LEU A 129 -10.88 7.48 0.94
N ASP A 130 -11.30 6.47 1.70
CA ASP A 130 -12.54 6.43 2.46
C ASP A 130 -12.58 7.52 3.56
N LEU A 131 -11.43 8.09 3.93
CA LEU A 131 -11.36 9.29 4.78
C LEU A 131 -12.15 10.46 4.21
N LYS A 132 -12.35 10.53 2.89
CA LYS A 132 -13.17 11.54 2.22
C LYS A 132 -14.64 11.48 2.65
N ASP A 133 -15.11 10.26 2.93
CA ASP A 133 -16.50 9.98 3.29
C ASP A 133 -16.72 9.96 4.81
N LEU A 134 -15.64 9.99 5.59
CA LEU A 134 -15.69 10.22 7.04
C LEU A 134 -16.12 11.67 7.32
N ARG A 135 -17.44 11.90 7.29
CA ARG A 135 -18.05 12.98 8.08
C ARG A 135 -17.59 12.83 9.53
N PRO A 136 -17.45 13.90 10.31
CA PRO A 136 -16.94 13.81 11.67
C PRO A 136 -17.99 13.22 12.62
N HIS A 137 -18.48 12.00 12.41
CA HIS A 137 -19.28 11.25 13.38
C HIS A 137 -18.93 9.75 13.33
N VAL A 138 -18.31 9.32 14.43
CA VAL A 138 -18.24 7.96 14.98
C VAL A 138 -17.35 6.96 14.21
N ALA A 139 -16.31 6.51 14.91
CA ALA A 139 -15.47 5.38 14.58
C ALA A 139 -16.32 4.15 14.23
N GLN A 140 -16.41 3.82 12.94
CA GLN A 140 -16.81 2.48 12.53
C GLN A 140 -15.55 1.69 12.25
N ALA A 141 -15.35 0.63 13.04
CA ALA A 141 -14.34 -0.39 12.79
C ALA A 141 -14.46 -0.89 11.34
N PRO A 142 -13.35 -1.28 10.70
CA PRO A 142 -13.36 -1.74 9.32
C PRO A 142 -14.44 -2.82 9.13
N ARG A 143 -15.29 -2.65 8.10
CA ARG A 143 -16.31 -3.63 7.73
C ARG A 143 -15.63 -4.96 7.43
N VAL A 144 -15.75 -5.90 8.35
CA VAL A 144 -15.48 -7.31 8.10
C VAL A 144 -16.47 -7.76 7.04
N LEU A 145 -16.00 -7.98 5.81
CA LEU A 145 -16.78 -8.70 4.83
C LEU A 145 -17.01 -10.10 5.40
N PRO A 146 -18.27 -10.54 5.60
CA PRO A 146 -18.51 -11.91 6.02
C PRO A 146 -17.96 -12.82 4.92
N ALA A 147 -16.96 -13.63 5.28
CA ALA A 147 -16.51 -14.71 4.43
C ALA A 147 -17.71 -15.64 4.23
N ALA A 148 -18.35 -15.54 3.07
CA ALA A 148 -19.32 -16.50 2.61
C ALA A 148 -18.64 -17.87 2.53
N GLY A 149 -19.15 -18.82 3.31
CA GLY A 149 -19.05 -20.25 3.02
C GLY A 149 -17.71 -20.93 3.27
N TYR A 150 -17.71 -21.77 4.29
CA TYR A 150 -17.05 -23.08 4.36
C TYR A 150 -15.53 -23.21 4.12
N ALA A 151 -14.87 -23.51 5.25
CA ALA A 151 -14.10 -24.74 5.50
C ALA A 151 -12.61 -24.86 5.12
N THR A 152 -11.88 -25.32 6.15
CA THR A 152 -10.77 -26.30 6.15
C THR A 152 -9.34 -25.76 6.26
N VAL A 153 -8.78 -25.98 7.47
CA VAL A 153 -7.38 -25.95 7.99
C VAL A 153 -6.50 -24.74 7.66
#